data_AF-A0A2V1A6H7-F1
#
_entry.id   AF-A0A2V1A6H7-F1
#
_cell.length_a   1.000
_cell.length_b   1.000
_cell.length_c   1.000
_cell.angle_alpha   90.00
_cell.angle_beta   90.00
_cell.angle_gamma   90.00
#
_symmetry.space_group_name_H-M   'P 1'
#
loop_
_entity.id
_entity.type
_entity.pdbx_description
1 polymer ?
#
loop_
_entity_poly.entity_id
_entity_poly.type
_entity_poly.pdbx_seq_one_letter_code
_entity_poly.pdbx_strand_id
1 'polypeptide(L)'
;MPDDIDQSSFASILEGVRKMRESYDAPNQPTATNSSKSGVSEQQGSIRPSEQPQVTKEVQSQQQEASTAQSRAETSSSEGRNTLNTTGQIQKNRHRTNRPVGSRRIRDNVQTYTAVQVANSQKGNPLLESPSMKLTSWAYNSQILSDYYINATLQVLFLSLKYHKLRPEYVWRRIEKMKGSSIVEESQNDEVLRVLLVVVDIDSPQDSIRSLSSICMRHDLSIVVAWSFEEAGNYIAYFKSNEMARSKVDSSIQGLKKEDYNSTIVSSLTTVRAVNKTDVANLLANCKSFKRIVTQASENDGLAQIQGLGERKLLNLRAAFTEPFIFNKDYDKDKTDV
;
A
#
# COMPACT_ATOMS: atom_id res chain seq x y z
N MET A 1 51.00 27.45 33.98
CA MET A 1 49.70 26.77 34.01
C MET A 1 49.18 26.78 32.59
N PRO A 2 48.98 25.62 31.94
CA PRO A 2 48.33 25.54 30.64
C PRO A 2 46.80 25.65 30.82
N ASP A 3 46.13 26.37 29.93
CA ASP A 3 44.66 26.40 29.90
C ASP A 3 44.14 25.12 29.22
N ASP A 4 43.34 24.34 29.95
CA ASP A 4 42.70 23.14 29.43
C ASP A 4 41.64 23.52 28.37
N ILE A 5 41.96 23.27 27.10
CA ILE A 5 41.04 23.48 25.98
C ILE A 5 40.01 22.35 26.00
N ASP A 6 38.85 22.62 26.60
CA ASP A 6 37.69 21.74 26.54
C ASP A 6 37.22 21.52 25.09
N GLN A 7 37.44 20.30 24.60
CA GLN A 7 37.10 19.88 23.24
C GLN A 7 35.58 19.76 23.00
N SER A 8 34.76 19.87 24.04
CA SER A 8 33.29 19.86 23.94
C SER A 8 32.66 21.26 23.86
N SER A 9 33.43 22.32 24.09
CA SER A 9 32.92 23.69 24.11
C SER A 9 32.53 24.21 22.73
N PHE A 10 31.34 24.85 22.64
CA PHE A 10 30.73 25.30 21.38
C PHE A 10 31.59 26.28 20.56
N ALA A 11 32.46 27.06 21.25
CA ALA A 11 33.43 27.95 20.61
C ALA A 11 34.49 27.16 19.80
N SER A 12 35.03 26.07 20.35
CA SER A 12 35.99 25.18 19.68
C SER A 12 35.37 24.54 18.43
N ILE A 13 34.08 24.20 18.49
CA ILE A 13 33.33 23.64 17.35
C ILE A 13 33.15 24.68 16.25
N LEU A 14 32.74 25.92 16.59
CA LEU A 14 32.59 27.02 15.63
C LEU A 14 33.91 27.37 14.93
N GLU A 15 35.01 27.41 15.68
CA GLU A 15 36.34 27.72 15.12
C GLU A 15 36.85 26.60 14.20
N GLY A 16 36.60 25.33 14.57
CA GLY A 16 36.88 24.17 13.71
C GLY A 16 36.08 24.22 12.39
N VAL A 17 34.80 24.59 12.45
CA VAL A 17 33.94 24.72 11.25
C VAL A 17 34.36 25.91 10.38
N ARG A 18 34.81 27.03 10.97
CA ARG A 18 35.38 28.16 10.22
C ARG A 18 36.63 27.73 9.44
N LYS A 19 37.59 27.10 10.13
CA LYS A 19 38.85 26.62 9.53
C LYS A 19 38.62 25.60 8.41
N MET A 20 37.62 24.73 8.57
CA MET A 20 37.20 23.80 7.51
C MET A 20 36.70 24.54 6.26
N ARG A 21 35.88 25.59 6.39
CA ARG A 21 35.42 26.38 5.24
C ARG A 21 36.56 27.14 4.55
N GLU A 22 37.44 27.76 5.32
CA GLU A 22 38.62 28.47 4.78
C GLU A 22 39.56 27.55 4.00
N SER A 23 39.63 26.26 4.36
CA SER A 23 40.42 25.27 3.60
C SER A 23 39.80 24.83 2.27
N TYR A 24 38.52 25.12 2.01
CA TYR A 24 37.84 24.80 0.75
C TYR A 24 37.81 25.94 -0.26
N ASP A 25 37.90 27.21 0.17
CA ASP A 25 37.79 28.40 -0.68
C ASP A 25 39.15 28.96 -1.18
N ALA A 26 40.27 28.24 -0.99
CA ALA A 26 41.60 28.66 -1.43
C ALA A 26 41.92 28.20 -2.87
N PRO A 27 42.11 29.10 -3.87
CA PRO A 27 42.44 28.71 -5.24
C PRO A 27 43.92 28.31 -5.39
N ASN A 28 44.16 27.15 -5.98
CA ASN A 28 45.52 26.64 -6.26
C ASN A 28 46.32 27.55 -7.20
N GLN A 29 47.54 27.93 -6.80
CA GLN A 29 48.64 28.25 -7.71
C GLN A 29 49.79 27.24 -7.53
N PRO A 30 50.44 26.76 -8.61
CA PRO A 30 51.50 25.78 -8.52
C PRO A 30 52.88 26.42 -8.37
N THR A 31 53.72 25.86 -7.51
CA THR A 31 55.18 26.00 -7.60
C THR A 31 55.83 24.63 -7.59
N ALA A 32 56.81 24.44 -8.47
CA ALA A 32 57.47 23.17 -8.71
C ALA A 32 58.89 23.18 -8.13
N THR A 33 59.34 22.04 -7.60
CA THR A 33 60.73 21.59 -7.69
C THR A 33 60.86 20.08 -7.44
N ASN A 34 61.26 19.36 -8.50
CA ASN A 34 62.10 18.14 -8.56
C ASN A 34 62.43 17.41 -7.23
N SER A 35 62.30 16.08 -7.15
CA SER A 35 63.27 15.21 -7.85
C SER A 35 62.92 13.71 -7.92
N SER A 36 63.20 13.13 -9.10
CA SER A 36 63.67 11.76 -9.39
C SER A 36 62.89 10.49 -8.96
N LYS A 37 62.42 9.75 -10.00
CA LYS A 37 62.53 8.28 -10.26
C LYS A 37 61.97 7.32 -9.19
N SER A 38 61.22 6.25 -9.51
CA SER A 38 60.94 5.52 -10.77
C SER A 38 59.57 4.81 -10.63
N GLY A 39 58.70 4.75 -11.66
CA GLY A 39 58.54 3.61 -12.59
C GLY A 39 57.81 2.40 -11.96
N VAL A 40 56.81 1.72 -12.56
CA VAL A 40 56.18 1.71 -13.90
C VAL A 40 54.74 1.11 -13.76
N SER A 41 53.82 1.38 -14.71
CA SER A 41 52.48 0.75 -14.95
C SER A 41 51.41 0.88 -13.82
N GLU A 42 50.20 1.41 -14.03
CA GLU A 42 49.07 0.94 -14.90
C GLU A 42 48.46 -0.41 -14.46
N GLN A 43 47.14 -0.63 -14.34
CA GLN A 43 45.95 0.24 -14.54
C GLN A 43 44.71 -0.34 -13.77
N GLN A 44 43.89 0.55 -13.19
CA GLN A 44 42.41 0.58 -13.03
C GLN A 44 41.52 -0.67 -12.69
N GLY A 45 40.47 -0.41 -11.88
CA GLY A 45 39.21 -1.20 -11.82
C GLY A 45 38.79 -1.65 -10.41
N SER A 46 38.37 -0.79 -9.47
CA SER A 46 37.04 -0.13 -9.35
C SER A 46 35.85 -1.08 -9.11
N ILE A 47 35.32 -1.11 -7.86
CA ILE A 47 33.95 -1.56 -7.54
C ILE A 47 33.26 -0.57 -6.56
N ARG A 48 32.08 -0.14 -7.00
CA ARG A 48 30.87 0.49 -6.43
C ARG A 48 30.69 0.86 -4.91
N PRO A 49 29.69 1.74 -4.61
CA PRO A 49 29.34 2.26 -3.28
C PRO A 49 28.01 1.72 -2.67
N SER A 50 27.77 2.03 -1.39
CA SER A 50 26.46 2.18 -0.68
C SER A 50 26.72 2.68 0.76
N GLU A 51 26.12 3.77 1.26
CA GLU A 51 24.90 3.82 2.13
C GLU A 51 24.98 2.98 3.43
N GLN A 52 24.50 3.37 4.63
CA GLN A 52 23.69 4.49 5.17
C GLN A 52 23.90 4.58 6.72
N PRO A 53 23.38 5.58 7.47
CA PRO A 53 23.62 5.74 8.92
C PRO A 53 22.53 5.14 9.86
N GLN A 54 22.86 4.91 11.13
CA GLN A 54 21.94 4.52 12.23
C GLN A 54 21.99 5.48 13.45
N VAL A 55 20.94 5.48 14.28
CA VAL A 55 20.67 6.42 15.39
C VAL A 55 20.39 5.69 16.72
N THR A 56 20.68 6.37 17.85
CA THR A 56 20.26 6.07 19.25
C THR A 56 20.02 7.42 20.01
N LYS A 57 19.51 7.52 21.26
CA LYS A 57 19.21 6.53 22.33
C LYS A 57 18.08 6.99 23.30
N GLU A 58 17.58 6.00 24.05
CA GLU A 58 16.86 5.94 25.35
C GLU A 58 16.91 7.09 26.39
N VAL A 59 15.88 7.16 27.25
CA VAL A 59 15.95 7.55 28.70
C VAL A 59 14.95 6.75 29.58
N GLN A 60 15.40 6.46 30.83
CA GLN A 60 14.81 5.94 32.08
C GLN A 60 13.44 6.51 32.58
N SER A 61 12.84 6.17 33.75
CA SER A 61 12.58 4.91 34.53
C SER A 61 12.02 5.28 35.95
N GLN A 62 11.00 4.60 36.52
CA GLN A 62 10.68 4.64 37.97
C GLN A 62 9.75 3.49 38.44
N GLN A 63 9.65 3.25 39.77
CA GLN A 63 9.17 2.01 40.42
C GLN A 63 7.79 2.13 41.10
N GLN A 64 7.07 1.00 41.33
CA GLN A 64 6.49 0.66 42.66
C GLN A 64 5.86 -0.76 42.77
N GLU A 65 6.31 -1.48 43.81
CA GLU A 65 5.62 -2.44 44.72
C GLU A 65 4.74 -3.62 44.24
N ALA A 66 4.49 -4.55 45.17
CA ALA A 66 4.08 -5.95 44.93
C ALA A 66 2.92 -6.40 45.83
N SER A 67 2.21 -7.47 45.43
CA SER A 67 1.59 -8.43 46.37
C SER A 67 1.16 -9.74 45.69
N THR A 68 1.08 -10.81 46.49
CA THR A 68 0.86 -12.20 46.09
C THR A 68 -0.39 -12.75 46.76
N ALA A 69 -1.33 -13.40 46.04
CA ALA A 69 -2.22 -14.42 46.61
C ALA A 69 -3.03 -15.25 45.57
N GLN A 70 -2.75 -16.56 45.54
CA GLN A 70 -3.71 -17.68 45.63
C GLN A 70 -4.95 -17.77 44.71
N SER A 71 -4.84 -18.65 43.71
CA SER A 71 -5.69 -19.84 43.50
C SER A 71 -7.08 -19.95 44.15
N ARG A 72 -8.10 -20.22 43.30
CA ARG A 72 -9.00 -21.38 43.51
C ARG A 72 -9.61 -21.85 42.19
N ALA A 73 -9.68 -23.16 42.00
CA ALA A 73 -10.44 -23.79 40.92
C ALA A 73 -11.80 -24.26 41.45
N GLU A 74 -12.79 -24.38 40.57
CA GLU A 74 -13.82 -25.44 40.67
C GLU A 74 -14.50 -25.65 39.31
N THR A 75 -14.87 -26.90 39.04
CA THR A 75 -15.34 -27.45 37.77
C THR A 75 -16.65 -28.20 38.02
N SER A 76 -17.30 -28.71 36.95
CA SER A 76 -18.42 -29.68 36.98
C SER A 76 -19.80 -29.02 37.19
N SER A 77 -20.73 -29.05 36.21
CA SER A 77 -21.62 -30.17 35.81
C SER A 77 -22.73 -30.41 36.84
N SER A 78 -23.99 -30.70 36.55
CA SER A 78 -24.80 -31.02 35.35
C SER A 78 -26.20 -31.36 35.91
N GLU A 79 -27.10 -31.95 35.10
CA GLU A 79 -28.46 -32.39 35.49
C GLU A 79 -29.49 -31.26 35.69
N GLY A 80 -30.74 -31.36 35.23
CA GLY A 80 -31.36 -32.37 34.37
C GLY A 80 -32.87 -32.48 34.57
N ARG A 81 -33.69 -32.35 33.51
CA ARG A 81 -35.04 -32.95 33.45
C ARG A 81 -35.67 -32.90 32.06
N ASN A 82 -36.10 -34.07 31.59
CA ASN A 82 -37.08 -34.22 30.49
C ASN A 82 -38.51 -34.17 31.05
N THR A 83 -39.45 -33.60 30.29
CA THR A 83 -40.79 -34.19 30.05
C THR A 83 -41.41 -33.60 28.77
N LEU A 84 -42.28 -34.37 28.10
CA LEU A 84 -42.93 -34.03 26.82
C LEU A 84 -44.42 -33.68 27.00
N ASN A 85 -44.96 -32.95 26.02
CA ASN A 85 -46.38 -32.84 25.59
C ASN A 85 -47.39 -32.25 26.60
N THR A 86 -48.16 -31.20 26.26
CA THR A 86 -49.34 -31.33 25.37
C THR A 86 -49.92 -29.96 24.95
N THR A 87 -50.31 -29.87 23.67
CA THR A 87 -51.33 -29.01 23.00
C THR A 87 -51.75 -27.66 23.61
N GLY A 88 -51.52 -26.58 22.84
CA GLY A 88 -52.21 -25.29 22.98
C GLY A 88 -52.13 -24.46 21.69
N GLN A 89 -53.25 -24.26 20.99
CA GLN A 89 -53.30 -23.45 19.77
C GLN A 89 -53.22 -21.95 20.10
N ILE A 90 -52.22 -21.22 19.58
CA ILE A 90 -52.29 -19.77 19.44
C ILE A 90 -51.71 -19.34 18.08
N GLN A 91 -52.59 -18.90 17.19
CA GLN A 91 -52.20 -18.13 16.01
C GLN A 91 -51.74 -16.72 16.45
N LYS A 92 -50.50 -16.30 16.13
CA LYS A 92 -50.15 -14.87 16.13
C LYS A 92 -49.35 -14.48 14.88
N ASN A 93 -49.86 -13.41 14.27
CA ASN A 93 -49.47 -12.82 13.00
C ASN A 93 -47.97 -12.76 12.72
N ARG A 94 -47.62 -13.12 11.47
CA ARG A 94 -46.43 -12.58 10.80
C ARG A 94 -46.50 -11.05 10.81
N HIS A 95 -45.50 -10.40 11.40
CA HIS A 95 -45.12 -9.04 11.00
C HIS A 95 -43.79 -9.13 10.25
N ARG A 96 -43.90 -8.90 8.94
CA ARG A 96 -42.79 -8.98 7.98
C ARG A 96 -41.97 -7.70 8.14
N THR A 97 -40.92 -7.72 8.94
CA THR A 97 -39.98 -6.61 8.99
C THR A 97 -39.14 -6.62 7.71
N ASN A 98 -39.27 -5.57 6.89
CA ASN A 98 -38.42 -5.38 5.72
C ASN A 98 -36.99 -5.11 6.20
N ARG A 99 -36.17 -6.16 6.28
CA ARG A 99 -34.71 -6.01 6.37
C ARG A 99 -34.19 -5.49 5.02
N PRO A 100 -33.39 -4.41 4.99
CA PRO A 100 -32.71 -4.01 3.78
C PRO A 100 -31.72 -5.12 3.37
N VAL A 101 -31.86 -5.62 2.15
CA VAL A 101 -30.86 -6.47 1.50
C VAL A 101 -29.66 -5.58 1.17
N GLY A 102 -28.46 -5.91 1.66
CA GLY A 102 -27.23 -5.26 1.19
C GLY A 102 -26.19 -4.81 2.22
N SER A 103 -26.43 -4.91 3.54
CA SER A 103 -25.35 -4.69 4.52
C SER A 103 -24.61 -6.00 4.78
N ARG A 104 -23.54 -6.24 4.00
CA ARG A 104 -22.61 -7.35 4.20
C ARG A 104 -21.81 -7.07 5.47
N ARG A 105 -22.19 -7.71 6.59
CA ARG A 105 -21.46 -7.59 7.86
C ARG A 105 -20.08 -8.22 7.72
N ILE A 106 -19.06 -7.38 7.57
CA ILE A 106 -17.67 -7.78 7.73
C ILE A 106 -17.54 -8.44 9.11
N ARG A 107 -16.91 -9.61 9.19
CA ARG A 107 -16.62 -10.24 10.47
C ARG A 107 -15.41 -9.54 11.07
N ASP A 108 -15.63 -8.57 11.95
CA ASP A 108 -14.56 -7.78 12.58
C ASP A 108 -13.59 -8.59 13.45
N ASN A 109 -13.89 -9.87 13.70
CA ASN A 109 -13.02 -10.83 14.39
C ASN A 109 -12.41 -11.83 13.40
N VAL A 110 -11.54 -11.35 12.50
CA VAL A 110 -10.67 -12.21 11.68
C VAL A 110 -9.57 -12.75 12.60
N GLN A 111 -9.51 -14.07 12.76
CA GLN A 111 -8.41 -14.73 13.49
C GLN A 111 -7.08 -14.49 12.75
N THR A 112 -6.20 -13.70 13.37
CA THR A 112 -4.84 -13.41 12.92
C THR A 112 -3.83 -14.16 13.77
N TYR A 113 -2.78 -14.67 13.13
CA TYR A 113 -1.63 -15.27 13.82
C TYR A 113 -0.56 -14.19 14.00
N THR A 114 0.18 -14.17 15.11
CA THR A 114 1.29 -13.21 15.27
C THR A 114 2.40 -13.44 14.22
N ALA A 115 2.58 -14.68 13.78
CA ALA A 115 3.59 -15.11 12.83
C ALA A 115 2.98 -15.84 11.62
N VAL A 116 3.56 -15.67 10.44
CA VAL A 116 3.18 -16.41 9.22
C VAL A 116 3.36 -17.91 9.47
N GLN A 117 2.33 -18.70 9.18
CA GLN A 117 2.39 -20.15 9.31
C GLN A 117 2.93 -20.72 7.98
N VAL A 118 4.01 -21.51 8.05
CA VAL A 118 4.73 -22.05 6.89
C VAL A 118 4.59 -23.57 6.86
N ALA A 119 4.22 -24.15 5.72
CA ALA A 119 4.06 -25.59 5.62
C ALA A 119 5.42 -26.30 5.72
N ASN A 120 5.49 -27.46 6.39
CA ASN A 120 6.72 -28.24 6.49
C ASN A 120 7.31 -28.63 5.11
N SER A 121 6.48 -28.67 4.06
CA SER A 121 6.90 -28.88 2.66
C SER A 121 7.71 -27.73 2.07
N GLN A 122 7.69 -26.54 2.68
CA GLN A 122 8.47 -25.37 2.28
C GLN A 122 9.84 -25.27 2.98
N LYS A 123 10.23 -26.28 3.75
CA LYS A 123 11.55 -26.35 4.38
C LYS A 123 12.65 -26.37 3.31
N GLY A 124 13.56 -25.39 3.38
CA GLY A 124 14.63 -25.21 2.39
C GLY A 124 14.21 -24.42 1.14
N ASN A 125 13.04 -23.79 1.13
CA ASN A 125 12.67 -22.83 0.07
C ASN A 125 13.50 -21.54 0.21
N PRO A 126 14.27 -21.11 -0.82
CA PRO A 126 15.11 -19.91 -0.74
C PRO A 126 14.37 -18.62 -0.37
N LEU A 127 13.05 -18.53 -0.61
CA LEU A 127 12.28 -17.33 -0.24
C LEU A 127 12.26 -17.06 1.28
N LEU A 128 12.42 -18.11 2.10
CA LEU A 128 12.54 -17.98 3.56
C LEU A 128 13.85 -17.30 3.98
N GLU A 129 14.86 -17.29 3.10
CA GLU A 129 16.14 -16.65 3.33
C GLU A 129 16.18 -15.19 2.85
N SER A 130 15.12 -14.70 2.21
CA SER A 130 15.01 -13.30 1.77
C SER A 130 15.06 -12.32 2.96
N PRO A 131 15.59 -11.09 2.78
CA PRO A 131 15.70 -10.12 3.87
C PRO A 131 14.36 -9.80 4.54
N SER A 132 13.30 -9.60 3.76
CA SER A 132 11.97 -9.29 4.32
C SER A 132 11.30 -10.47 5.03
N MET A 133 11.54 -11.73 4.60
CA MET A 133 11.06 -12.90 5.35
C MET A 133 11.88 -13.20 6.59
N LYS A 134 13.17 -12.84 6.64
CA LYS A 134 13.97 -12.88 7.88
C LYS A 134 13.49 -11.87 8.92
N LEU A 135 13.00 -10.71 8.50
CA LEU A 135 12.43 -9.69 9.38
C LEU A 135 10.99 -10.01 9.82
N THR A 136 10.24 -10.76 9.02
CA THR A 136 8.86 -11.15 9.30
C THR A 136 8.82 -12.40 10.17
N SER A 137 8.17 -12.37 11.33
CA SER A 137 7.99 -13.56 12.16
C SER A 137 7.24 -14.67 11.43
N TRP A 138 7.83 -15.86 11.34
CA TRP A 138 7.20 -17.05 10.75
C TRP A 138 7.54 -18.33 11.54
N ALA A 139 6.69 -19.35 11.43
CA ALA A 139 6.85 -20.63 12.12
C ALA A 139 6.35 -21.80 11.26
N TYR A 140 6.98 -22.97 11.38
CA TYR A 140 6.51 -24.18 10.69
C TYR A 140 5.25 -24.75 11.32
N ASN A 141 4.30 -25.18 10.49
CA ASN A 141 3.04 -25.78 10.88
C ASN A 141 2.68 -26.94 9.92
N SER A 142 2.43 -28.13 10.47
CA SER A 142 2.10 -29.33 9.70
C SER A 142 0.60 -29.53 9.43
N GLN A 143 -0.26 -28.71 10.06
CA GLN A 143 -1.72 -28.79 9.93
C GLN A 143 -2.28 -27.87 8.83
N ILE A 144 -1.49 -26.91 8.34
CA ILE A 144 -1.93 -26.03 7.24
C ILE A 144 -1.84 -26.73 5.89
N LEU A 145 -2.75 -26.36 4.99
CA LEU A 145 -2.83 -26.94 3.63
C LEU A 145 -2.25 -26.03 2.55
N SER A 146 -2.30 -24.72 2.71
CA SER A 146 -1.55 -23.78 1.87
C SER A 146 -0.06 -23.84 2.22
N ASP A 147 0.79 -23.32 1.34
CA ASP A 147 2.25 -23.33 1.56
C ASP A 147 2.67 -22.24 2.57
N TYR A 148 2.00 -21.09 2.49
CA TYR A 148 2.06 -20.02 3.46
C TYR A 148 0.63 -19.64 3.85
N TYR A 149 0.37 -19.51 5.14
CA TYR A 149 -0.93 -19.14 5.69
C TYR A 149 -0.73 -17.89 6.55
N ILE A 150 -1.43 -16.81 6.18
CA ILE A 150 -1.25 -15.49 6.80
C ILE A 150 -2.30 -15.31 7.90
N ASN A 151 -3.57 -15.45 7.53
CA ASN A 151 -4.73 -15.34 8.43
C ASN A 151 -5.91 -16.17 7.87
N ALA A 152 -7.05 -16.14 8.55
CA ALA A 152 -8.25 -16.86 8.13
C ALA A 152 -8.86 -16.40 6.78
N THR A 153 -8.41 -15.30 6.18
CA THR A 153 -8.95 -14.75 4.91
C THR A 153 -7.93 -14.69 3.77
N LEU A 154 -6.67 -15.07 3.99
CA LEU A 154 -5.58 -15.02 3.01
C LEU A 154 -4.67 -16.25 3.12
N GLN A 155 -4.71 -17.06 2.06
CA GLN A 155 -3.95 -18.31 1.93
C GLN A 155 -3.12 -18.28 0.65
N VAL A 156 -1.86 -18.68 0.73
CA VAL A 156 -0.90 -18.59 -0.38
C VAL A 156 -0.35 -19.98 -0.72
N LEU A 157 -0.50 -20.39 -1.98
CA LEU A 157 0.24 -21.49 -2.60
C LEU A 157 1.52 -20.97 -3.24
N PHE A 158 2.58 -21.78 -3.22
CA PHE A 158 3.85 -21.45 -3.83
C PHE A 158 4.19 -22.39 -5.00
N LEU A 159 4.71 -21.84 -6.09
CA LEU A 159 5.10 -22.59 -7.27
C LEU A 159 6.31 -21.96 -7.98
N SER A 160 7.35 -22.75 -8.26
CA SER A 160 8.38 -22.39 -9.23
C SER A 160 7.95 -22.84 -10.63
N LEU A 161 8.20 -22.05 -11.67
CA LEU A 161 7.87 -22.42 -13.05
C LEU A 161 8.73 -23.58 -13.57
N LYS A 162 9.99 -23.67 -13.13
CA LYS A 162 10.89 -24.81 -13.37
C LYS A 162 10.30 -26.10 -12.80
N TYR A 163 9.76 -26.05 -11.57
CA TYR A 163 9.06 -27.19 -10.99
C TYR A 163 7.74 -27.50 -11.71
N HIS A 164 6.97 -26.48 -12.10
CA HIS A 164 5.74 -26.66 -12.88
C HIS A 164 5.99 -27.37 -14.22
N LYS A 165 7.07 -27.05 -14.93
CA LYS A 165 7.48 -27.76 -16.15
C LYS A 165 7.83 -29.23 -15.90
N LEU A 166 8.35 -29.58 -14.72
CA LEU A 166 8.69 -30.96 -14.35
C LEU A 166 7.47 -31.77 -13.86
N ARG A 167 6.52 -31.12 -13.17
CA ARG A 167 5.34 -31.72 -12.55
C ARG A 167 4.09 -30.83 -12.73
N PRO A 168 3.51 -30.74 -13.94
CA PRO A 168 2.36 -29.87 -14.19
C PRO A 168 1.13 -30.28 -13.35
N GLU A 169 0.98 -31.58 -13.05
CA GLU A 169 -0.12 -32.14 -12.26
C GLU A 169 -0.02 -31.87 -10.75
N TYR A 170 1.10 -31.29 -10.27
CA TYR A 170 1.24 -30.88 -8.88
C TYR A 170 0.26 -29.77 -8.50
N VAL A 171 0.13 -28.74 -9.34
CA VAL A 171 -0.69 -27.54 -9.07
C VAL A 171 -2.16 -27.91 -8.91
N TRP A 172 -2.67 -28.74 -9.81
CA TRP A 172 -4.04 -29.27 -9.73
C TRP A 172 -4.29 -29.96 -8.39
N ARG A 173 -3.42 -30.92 -8.02
CA ARG A 173 -3.53 -31.67 -6.76
C ARG A 173 -3.40 -30.80 -5.52
N ARG A 174 -2.65 -29.68 -5.56
CA ARG A 174 -2.60 -28.72 -4.44
C ARG A 174 -3.89 -27.91 -4.31
N ILE A 175 -4.42 -27.39 -5.43
CA ILE A 175 -5.68 -26.66 -5.46
C ILE A 175 -6.84 -27.55 -5.01
N GLU A 176 -6.91 -28.79 -5.51
CA GLU A 176 -7.95 -29.76 -5.15
C GLU A 176 -7.91 -30.12 -3.66
N LYS A 177 -6.72 -30.35 -3.08
CA LYS A 177 -6.57 -30.55 -1.63
C LYS A 177 -7.00 -29.35 -0.79
N MET A 178 -6.75 -28.12 -1.25
CA MET A 178 -7.23 -26.92 -0.56
C MET A 178 -8.75 -26.75 -0.64
N LYS A 179 -9.39 -27.23 -1.72
CA LYS A 179 -10.86 -27.20 -1.86
C LYS A 179 -11.54 -28.35 -1.11
N GLY A 180 -10.95 -29.54 -1.09
CA GLY A 180 -11.54 -30.73 -0.45
C GLY A 180 -11.46 -30.76 1.08
N SER A 181 -10.78 -29.80 1.72
CA SER A 181 -10.66 -29.74 3.18
C SER A 181 -11.55 -28.70 3.85
N SER A 182 -12.28 -27.89 3.10
CA SER A 182 -13.42 -27.21 3.70
C SER A 182 -14.47 -28.27 4.03
N ILE A 183 -14.55 -28.65 5.31
CA ILE A 183 -15.65 -29.43 5.92
C ILE A 183 -17.01 -28.67 5.79
N VAL A 184 -16.95 -27.47 5.23
CA VAL A 184 -18.07 -26.72 4.68
C VAL A 184 -18.30 -27.17 3.23
N GLU A 185 -19.22 -28.14 3.07
CA GLU A 185 -19.89 -28.42 1.79
C GLU A 185 -20.33 -27.11 1.14
N GLU A 186 -19.91 -26.84 -0.11
CA GLU A 186 -20.40 -25.82 -1.06
C GLU A 186 -21.09 -24.55 -0.50
N SER A 187 -20.67 -24.04 0.65
CA SER A 187 -21.20 -22.78 1.17
C SER A 187 -20.63 -21.70 0.29
N GLN A 188 -21.50 -21.10 -0.51
CA GLN A 188 -21.17 -20.20 -1.62
C GLN A 188 -20.50 -18.87 -1.19
N ASN A 189 -19.95 -18.79 0.03
CA ASN A 189 -19.43 -17.59 0.68
C ASN A 189 -18.24 -17.89 1.60
N ASP A 190 -17.29 -18.74 1.18
CA ASP A 190 -15.96 -18.76 1.80
C ASP A 190 -15.12 -17.59 1.26
N GLU A 191 -15.18 -16.43 1.94
CA GLU A 191 -14.60 -15.15 1.48
C GLU A 191 -13.04 -15.09 1.46
N VAL A 192 -12.39 -16.26 1.51
CA VAL A 192 -10.94 -16.47 1.55
C VAL A 192 -10.30 -16.13 0.20
N LEU A 193 -9.44 -15.12 0.21
CA LEU A 193 -8.53 -14.83 -0.90
C LEU A 193 -7.45 -15.92 -0.97
N ARG A 194 -7.47 -16.69 -2.06
CA ARG A 194 -6.47 -17.70 -2.38
C ARG A 194 -5.51 -17.13 -3.41
N VAL A 195 -4.22 -17.08 -3.08
CA VAL A 195 -3.16 -16.57 -3.96
C VAL A 195 -2.29 -17.72 -4.44
N LEU A 196 -2.06 -17.81 -5.74
CA LEU A 196 -0.97 -18.62 -6.31
C LEU A 196 0.23 -17.70 -6.56
N LEU A 197 1.24 -17.78 -5.70
CA LEU A 197 2.51 -17.08 -5.83
C LEU A 197 3.46 -17.90 -6.70
N VAL A 198 3.79 -17.37 -7.87
CA VAL A 198 4.58 -18.04 -8.91
C VAL A 198 5.94 -17.36 -9.06
N VAL A 199 7.03 -18.10 -8.90
CA VAL A 199 8.40 -17.63 -9.18
C VAL A 199 8.81 -17.99 -10.60
N VAL A 200 9.28 -16.99 -11.33
CA VAL A 200 9.85 -17.13 -12.68
C VAL A 200 11.32 -17.48 -12.59
N ASP A 201 11.62 -18.77 -12.76
CA ASP A 201 12.97 -19.34 -12.74
C ASP A 201 13.30 -20.11 -14.04
N ILE A 202 12.73 -19.63 -15.17
CA ILE A 202 12.89 -20.15 -16.54
C ILE A 202 12.92 -19.01 -17.57
N ASP A 203 13.66 -19.19 -18.67
CA ASP A 203 13.85 -18.14 -19.68
C ASP A 203 12.61 -17.86 -20.54
N SER A 204 11.74 -18.86 -20.71
CA SER A 204 10.51 -18.76 -21.51
C SER A 204 9.29 -19.10 -20.65
N PRO A 205 8.77 -18.11 -19.87
CA PRO A 205 7.68 -18.32 -18.92
C PRO A 205 6.27 -18.12 -19.51
N GLN A 206 6.15 -17.52 -20.70
CA GLN A 206 4.88 -17.00 -21.25
C GLN A 206 3.77 -18.05 -21.30
N ASP A 207 4.02 -19.22 -21.90
CA ASP A 207 3.02 -20.29 -22.01
C ASP A 207 2.66 -20.91 -20.65
N SER A 208 3.64 -21.03 -19.76
CA SER A 208 3.42 -21.55 -18.41
C SER A 208 2.57 -20.60 -17.58
N ILE A 209 2.85 -19.29 -17.60
CA ILE A 209 2.04 -18.27 -16.92
C ILE A 209 0.63 -18.20 -17.54
N ARG A 210 0.50 -18.30 -18.87
CA ARG A 210 -0.80 -18.29 -19.57
C ARG A 210 -1.66 -19.50 -19.17
N SER A 211 -1.07 -20.69 -19.13
CA SER A 211 -1.73 -21.92 -18.67
C SER A 211 -2.16 -21.82 -17.20
N LEU A 212 -1.24 -21.42 -16.31
CA LEU A 212 -1.52 -21.22 -14.89
C LEU A 212 -2.61 -20.16 -14.65
N SER A 213 -2.61 -19.06 -15.39
CA SER A 213 -3.65 -18.02 -15.30
C SER A 213 -5.04 -18.56 -15.64
N SER A 214 -5.15 -19.45 -16.63
CA SER A 214 -6.41 -20.12 -16.97
C SER A 214 -6.88 -21.06 -15.86
N ILE A 215 -5.96 -21.75 -15.18
CA ILE A 215 -6.26 -22.58 -14.01
C ILE A 215 -6.71 -21.71 -12.84
N CYS A 216 -5.99 -20.64 -12.52
CA CYS A 216 -6.34 -19.69 -11.46
C CYS A 216 -7.74 -19.11 -11.65
N MET A 217 -8.07 -18.65 -12.87
CA MET A 217 -9.39 -18.13 -13.22
C MET A 217 -10.51 -19.16 -13.01
N ARG A 218 -10.30 -20.42 -13.44
CA ARG A 218 -11.31 -21.48 -13.27
C ARG A 218 -11.50 -21.90 -11.81
N HIS A 219 -10.49 -21.74 -10.97
CA HIS A 219 -10.49 -22.23 -9.59
C HIS A 219 -10.69 -21.14 -8.53
N ASP A 220 -10.89 -19.88 -8.93
CA ASP A 220 -10.99 -18.71 -8.04
C ASP A 220 -9.72 -18.52 -7.18
N LEU A 221 -8.57 -18.44 -7.85
CA LEU A 221 -7.30 -18.00 -7.28
C LEU A 221 -6.83 -16.72 -7.98
N SER A 222 -6.26 -15.80 -7.20
CA SER A 222 -5.46 -14.69 -7.74
C SER A 222 -4.03 -15.17 -8.00
N ILE A 223 -3.50 -14.93 -9.19
CA ILE A 223 -2.09 -15.21 -9.50
C ILE A 223 -1.23 -13.98 -9.17
N VAL A 224 -0.10 -14.18 -8.50
CA VAL A 224 0.94 -13.17 -8.29
C VAL A 224 2.25 -13.74 -8.82
N VAL A 225 2.91 -13.00 -9.69
CA VAL A 225 4.16 -13.43 -10.35
C VAL A 225 5.31 -12.65 -9.74
N ALA A 226 6.37 -13.37 -9.37
CA ALA A 226 7.63 -12.83 -8.88
C ALA A 226 8.78 -13.27 -9.79
N TRP A 227 9.71 -12.36 -10.09
CA TRP A 227 10.89 -12.61 -10.92
C TRP A 227 12.09 -13.13 -10.13
N SER A 228 11.98 -13.22 -8.80
CA SER A 228 12.98 -13.84 -7.93
C SER A 228 12.35 -14.44 -6.66
N PHE A 229 13.09 -15.33 -5.99
CA PHE A 229 12.71 -15.84 -4.67
C PHE A 229 12.70 -14.74 -3.60
N GLU A 230 13.53 -13.70 -3.75
CA GLU A 230 13.54 -12.54 -2.87
C GLU A 230 12.25 -11.73 -3.01
N GLU A 231 11.84 -11.42 -4.23
CA GLU A 231 10.59 -10.73 -4.53
C GLU A 231 9.37 -11.53 -4.02
N ALA A 232 9.37 -12.86 -4.18
CA ALA A 232 8.34 -13.73 -3.60
C ALA A 232 8.27 -13.66 -2.07
N GLY A 233 9.42 -13.60 -1.39
CA GLY A 233 9.47 -13.36 0.05
C GLY A 233 8.94 -11.98 0.44
N ASN A 234 9.29 -10.94 -0.32
CA ASN A 234 8.81 -9.58 -0.12
C ASN A 234 7.27 -9.50 -0.26
N TYR A 235 6.66 -10.22 -1.21
CA TYR A 235 5.20 -10.30 -1.32
C TYR A 235 4.55 -10.95 -0.09
N ILE A 236 5.11 -12.04 0.45
CA ILE A 236 4.56 -12.70 1.65
C ILE A 236 4.70 -11.78 2.89
N ALA A 237 5.82 -11.10 3.05
CA ALA A 237 6.00 -10.08 4.08
C ALA A 237 4.99 -8.92 3.94
N TYR A 238 4.74 -8.46 2.71
CA TYR A 238 3.77 -7.42 2.42
C TYR A 238 2.32 -7.86 2.69
N PHE A 239 1.97 -9.10 2.35
CA PHE A 239 0.69 -9.72 2.70
C PHE A 239 0.50 -9.78 4.22
N LYS A 240 1.56 -10.08 4.99
CA LYS A 240 1.48 -10.09 6.44
C LYS A 240 1.29 -8.70 7.04
N SER A 241 2.05 -7.69 6.60
CA SER A 241 1.92 -6.32 7.10
C SER A 241 0.59 -5.65 6.72
N ASN A 242 -0.01 -6.08 5.60
CA ASN A 242 -1.29 -5.57 5.10
C ASN A 242 -2.47 -6.53 5.33
N GLU A 243 -2.36 -7.50 6.23
CA GLU A 243 -3.41 -8.52 6.43
C GLU A 243 -4.77 -7.94 6.84
N MET A 244 -4.79 -6.78 7.51
CA MET A 244 -5.97 -6.01 7.91
C MET A 244 -6.37 -4.93 6.88
N ALA A 245 -5.75 -4.90 5.70
CA ALA A 245 -6.02 -3.86 4.70
C ALA A 245 -7.46 -3.88 4.19
N ARG A 246 -8.15 -5.04 4.14
CA ARG A 246 -9.58 -5.08 3.77
C ARG A 246 -10.44 -4.09 4.58
N SER A 247 -10.23 -4.00 5.90
CA SER A 247 -10.95 -3.06 6.76
C SER A 247 -10.53 -1.59 6.57
N LYS A 248 -9.40 -1.33 5.89
CA LYS A 248 -8.89 0.00 5.52
C LYS A 248 -9.18 0.36 4.05
N VAL A 249 -9.61 -0.59 3.23
CA VAL A 249 -9.87 -0.37 1.80
C VAL A 249 -11.14 0.45 1.60
N ASP A 250 -12.17 0.29 2.43
CA ASP A 250 -13.39 1.13 2.36
C ASP A 250 -13.10 2.62 2.60
N SER A 251 -12.15 2.96 3.47
CA SER A 251 -11.70 4.35 3.68
C SER A 251 -10.67 4.81 2.64
N SER A 252 -9.98 3.90 1.94
CA SER A 252 -9.03 4.25 0.87
C SER A 252 -9.67 4.37 -0.52
N ILE A 253 -10.76 3.65 -0.81
CA ILE A 253 -11.53 3.75 -2.08
C ILE A 253 -12.40 5.01 -2.08
N GLN A 254 -12.81 5.49 -0.91
CA GLN A 254 -13.31 6.85 -0.73
C GLN A 254 -12.16 7.84 -0.92
N GLY A 255 -11.75 8.03 -2.19
CA GLY A 255 -10.55 8.79 -2.55
C GLY A 255 -10.50 10.13 -1.84
N LEU A 256 -9.33 10.43 -1.24
CA LEU A 256 -9.15 11.54 -0.31
C LEU A 256 -9.68 12.85 -0.89
N LYS A 257 -10.89 13.23 -0.47
CA LYS A 257 -11.43 14.57 -0.72
C LYS A 257 -10.55 15.52 0.06
N LYS A 258 -9.72 16.30 -0.65
CA LYS A 258 -8.96 17.36 -0.01
C LYS A 258 -9.94 18.38 0.56
N GLU A 259 -9.97 18.51 1.87
CA GLU A 259 -10.92 19.39 2.56
C GLU A 259 -10.59 20.88 2.35
N ASP A 260 -9.38 21.21 1.87
CA ASP A 260 -8.98 22.58 1.59
C ASP A 260 -9.86 23.22 0.50
N TYR A 261 -10.54 24.31 0.85
CA TYR A 261 -11.36 25.13 -0.05
C TYR A 261 -10.66 25.48 -1.37
N ASN A 262 -9.40 25.94 -1.29
CA ASN A 262 -8.60 26.29 -2.46
C ASN A 262 -8.33 25.09 -3.36
N SER A 263 -8.10 23.89 -2.78
CA SER A 263 -7.86 22.68 -3.56
C SER A 263 -9.14 22.22 -4.29
N THR A 264 -10.30 22.39 -3.65
CA THR A 264 -11.61 22.11 -4.26
C THR A 264 -11.86 23.04 -5.44
N ILE A 265 -11.64 24.36 -5.28
CA ILE A 265 -11.81 25.32 -6.38
C ILE A 265 -10.84 25.04 -7.54
N VAL A 266 -9.57 24.74 -7.25
CA VAL A 266 -8.60 24.36 -8.29
C VAL A 266 -9.06 23.12 -9.05
N SER A 267 -9.54 22.09 -8.35
CA SER A 267 -10.08 20.87 -8.97
C SER A 267 -11.30 21.17 -9.86
N SER A 268 -12.28 21.92 -9.35
CA SER A 268 -13.49 22.27 -10.09
C SER A 268 -13.21 23.13 -11.32
N LEU A 269 -12.41 24.20 -11.20
CA LEU A 269 -12.14 25.11 -12.32
C LEU A 269 -11.21 24.51 -13.37
N THR A 270 -10.26 23.63 -12.99
CA THR A 270 -9.41 22.92 -13.97
C THR A 270 -10.15 21.80 -14.73
N THR A 271 -11.40 21.52 -14.39
CA THR A 271 -12.28 20.66 -15.22
C THR A 271 -12.73 21.38 -16.49
N VAL A 272 -12.71 22.73 -16.53
CA VAL A 272 -13.01 23.51 -17.73
C VAL A 272 -11.86 23.43 -18.73
N ARG A 273 -12.17 23.17 -20.00
CA ARG A 273 -11.18 22.97 -21.06
C ARG A 273 -10.21 24.17 -21.15
N ALA A 274 -8.91 23.87 -21.19
CA ALA A 274 -7.80 24.83 -21.30
C ALA A 274 -7.59 25.78 -20.09
N VAL A 275 -8.29 25.57 -18.97
CA VAL A 275 -8.04 26.29 -17.70
C VAL A 275 -7.02 25.53 -16.86
N ASN A 276 -5.89 26.15 -16.58
CA ASN A 276 -4.79 25.55 -15.81
C ASN A 276 -4.81 25.96 -14.33
N LYS A 277 -4.06 25.25 -13.48
CA LYS A 277 -3.93 25.57 -12.04
C LYS A 277 -3.46 27.01 -11.80
N THR A 278 -2.54 27.52 -12.63
CA THR A 278 -2.05 28.90 -12.58
C THR A 278 -3.15 29.91 -12.88
N ASP A 279 -4.03 29.60 -13.83
CA ASP A 279 -5.17 30.47 -14.18
C ASP A 279 -6.14 30.56 -13.00
N VAL A 280 -6.38 29.43 -12.32
CA VAL A 280 -7.22 29.41 -11.11
C VAL A 280 -6.57 30.19 -9.95
N ALA A 281 -5.25 30.15 -9.80
CA ALA A 281 -4.55 30.99 -8.82
C ALA A 281 -4.72 32.49 -9.13
N ASN A 282 -4.60 32.89 -10.40
CA ASN A 282 -4.80 34.28 -10.82
C ASN A 282 -6.27 34.72 -10.67
N LEU A 283 -7.23 33.84 -10.98
CA LEU A 283 -8.66 34.08 -10.73
C LEU A 283 -8.95 34.25 -9.24
N LEU A 284 -8.39 33.40 -8.37
CA LEU A 284 -8.56 33.52 -6.93
C LEU A 284 -7.91 34.79 -6.36
N ALA A 285 -6.74 35.19 -6.85
CA ALA A 285 -6.05 36.41 -6.42
C ALA A 285 -6.88 37.68 -6.73
N ASN A 286 -7.49 37.75 -7.92
CA ASN A 286 -8.24 38.92 -8.37
C ASN A 286 -9.70 38.91 -7.88
N CYS A 287 -10.42 37.80 -8.11
CA CYS A 287 -11.85 37.69 -7.82
C CYS A 287 -12.15 37.38 -6.36
N LYS A 288 -11.19 36.81 -5.60
CA LYS A 288 -11.24 36.43 -4.17
C LYS A 288 -12.29 35.39 -3.75
N SER A 289 -13.27 35.08 -4.60
CA SER A 289 -14.35 34.14 -4.31
C SER A 289 -14.86 33.49 -5.59
N PHE A 290 -15.20 32.20 -5.53
CA PHE A 290 -15.81 31.46 -6.64
C PHE A 290 -17.07 32.15 -7.19
N LYS A 291 -17.92 32.74 -6.32
CA LYS A 291 -19.10 33.50 -6.76
C LYS A 291 -18.73 34.65 -7.69
N ARG A 292 -17.68 35.43 -7.34
CA ARG A 292 -17.20 36.54 -8.17
C ARG A 292 -16.62 36.06 -9.50
N ILE A 293 -15.88 34.94 -9.50
CA ILE A 293 -15.38 34.32 -10.74
C ILE A 293 -16.54 34.04 -11.70
N VAL A 294 -17.61 33.40 -11.22
CA VAL A 294 -18.78 33.06 -12.05
C VAL A 294 -19.52 34.30 -12.55
N THR A 295 -19.77 35.30 -11.69
CA THR A 295 -20.43 36.55 -12.12
C THR A 295 -19.61 37.30 -13.16
N GLN A 296 -18.31 37.51 -12.92
CA GLN A 296 -17.42 38.23 -13.85
C GLN A 296 -17.15 37.46 -15.15
N ALA A 297 -17.21 36.11 -15.14
CA ALA A 297 -17.15 35.29 -16.35
C ALA A 297 -18.42 35.37 -17.21
N SER A 298 -19.55 35.76 -16.61
CA SER A 298 -20.84 35.89 -17.31
C SER A 298 -20.97 37.25 -18.02
N GLU A 299 -20.30 38.27 -17.49
CA GLU A 299 -20.12 39.59 -18.09
C GLU A 299 -19.09 39.52 -19.23
N ASN A 300 -19.34 40.20 -20.36
CA ASN A 300 -18.53 40.07 -21.59
C ASN A 300 -17.01 40.31 -21.39
N ASP A 301 -16.64 41.21 -20.48
CA ASP A 301 -15.27 41.73 -20.33
C ASP A 301 -14.74 41.61 -18.88
N GLY A 302 -15.54 41.03 -17.96
CA GLY A 302 -15.30 41.08 -16.51
C GLY A 302 -14.05 40.33 -16.02
N LEU A 303 -13.51 39.42 -16.83
CA LEU A 303 -12.29 38.66 -16.55
C LEU A 303 -11.12 38.96 -17.51
N ALA A 304 -11.32 39.78 -18.55
CA ALA A 304 -10.28 40.05 -19.55
C ALA A 304 -9.07 40.82 -18.98
N GLN A 305 -9.28 41.56 -17.90
CA GLN A 305 -8.25 42.31 -17.17
C GLN A 305 -7.29 41.41 -16.36
N ILE A 306 -7.51 40.08 -16.30
CA ILE A 306 -6.70 39.16 -15.51
C ILE A 306 -5.51 38.63 -16.34
N GLN A 307 -4.31 38.97 -15.91
CA GLN A 307 -3.06 38.53 -16.55
C GLN A 307 -3.01 37.00 -16.73
N GLY A 308 -2.75 36.55 -17.97
CA GLY A 308 -2.61 35.15 -18.33
C GLY A 308 -3.91 34.44 -18.76
N LEU A 309 -5.08 35.08 -18.60
CA LEU A 309 -6.34 34.61 -19.19
C LEU A 309 -6.48 35.11 -20.63
N GLY A 310 -5.95 34.33 -21.59
CA GLY A 310 -6.22 34.56 -23.01
C GLY A 310 -7.68 34.25 -23.37
N GLU A 311 -8.17 34.89 -24.43
CA GLU A 311 -9.55 34.84 -24.92
C GLU A 311 -10.16 33.44 -24.98
N ARG A 312 -9.45 32.44 -25.52
CA ARG A 312 -9.90 31.04 -25.56
C ARG A 312 -10.25 30.46 -24.17
N LYS A 313 -9.53 30.87 -23.11
CA LYS A 313 -9.86 30.45 -21.73
C LYS A 313 -11.10 31.18 -21.22
N LEU A 314 -11.24 32.45 -21.57
CA LEU A 314 -12.39 33.29 -21.25
C LEU A 314 -13.68 32.72 -21.85
N LEU A 315 -13.66 32.41 -23.14
CA LEU A 315 -14.77 31.80 -23.87
C LEU A 315 -15.16 30.45 -23.26
N ASN A 316 -14.19 29.58 -22.94
CA ASN A 316 -14.47 28.28 -22.32
C ASN A 316 -15.05 28.42 -20.89
N LEU A 317 -14.53 29.34 -20.07
CA LEU A 317 -15.07 29.62 -18.72
C LEU A 317 -16.49 30.16 -18.81
N ARG A 318 -16.71 31.14 -19.70
CA ARG A 318 -18.04 31.72 -19.93
C ARG A 318 -19.03 30.67 -20.40
N ALA A 319 -18.66 29.85 -21.39
CA ALA A 319 -19.52 28.77 -21.87
C ALA A 319 -19.89 27.81 -20.72
N ALA A 320 -18.90 27.36 -19.94
CA ALA A 320 -19.12 26.47 -18.81
C ALA A 320 -20.06 27.03 -17.71
N PHE A 321 -20.20 28.35 -17.58
CA PHE A 321 -21.08 28.98 -16.59
C PHE A 321 -22.41 29.51 -17.14
N THR A 322 -22.48 29.83 -18.43
CA THR A 322 -23.64 30.51 -19.04
C THR A 322 -24.43 29.65 -20.02
N GLU A 323 -23.88 28.53 -20.50
CA GLU A 323 -24.63 27.65 -21.39
C GLU A 323 -25.76 26.91 -20.64
N PRO A 324 -26.96 26.82 -21.26
CA PRO A 324 -28.05 26.05 -20.69
C PRO A 324 -27.72 24.55 -20.74
N PHE A 325 -28.02 23.84 -19.65
CA PHE A 325 -27.83 22.40 -19.56
C PHE A 325 -28.88 21.66 -20.42
N ILE A 326 -28.52 21.35 -21.67
CA ILE A 326 -29.37 20.72 -22.67
C ILE A 326 -28.72 19.41 -23.15
N PHE A 327 -29.47 18.31 -23.11
CA PHE A 327 -28.97 16.96 -23.38
C PHE A 327 -28.50 16.74 -24.84
N ASN A 328 -29.14 17.41 -25.81
CA ASN A 328 -28.84 17.32 -27.24
C ASN A 328 -28.62 18.73 -27.84
N LYS A 329 -27.64 19.49 -27.34
CA LYS A 329 -27.25 20.75 -27.98
C LYS A 329 -26.25 20.44 -29.10
N ASP A 330 -26.65 20.64 -30.35
CA ASP A 330 -25.71 20.63 -31.47
C ASP A 330 -24.79 21.85 -31.35
N TYR A 331 -23.50 21.58 -31.09
CA TYR A 331 -22.47 22.61 -31.07
C TYR A 331 -21.98 22.84 -32.50
N ASP A 332 -22.56 23.85 -33.16
CA ASP A 332 -22.08 24.35 -34.46
C ASP A 332 -20.57 24.60 -34.39
N LYS A 333 -19.79 23.82 -35.15
CA LYS A 333 -18.32 23.91 -35.13
C LYS A 333 -17.78 25.13 -35.88
N ASP A 334 -18.64 25.85 -36.57
CA ASP A 334 -18.28 26.87 -37.57
C ASP A 334 -18.44 28.32 -37.05
N LYS A 335 -18.45 28.51 -35.72
CA LYS A 335 -18.50 29.83 -35.05
C LYS A 335 -17.22 30.22 -34.29
N THR A 336 -16.10 29.60 -34.64
CA THR A 336 -14.78 30.22 -34.41
C THR A 336 -14.35 30.91 -35.69
N ASP A 337 -14.19 32.24 -35.61
CA ASP A 337 -13.62 33.20 -36.59
C ASP A 337 -14.61 34.27 -37.11
N VAL A 338 -14.93 35.25 -36.24
CA VAL A 338 -14.97 36.72 -36.54
C VAL A 338 -14.52 37.47 -35.30
#